data_AF-A0A2V7H717-F1
#
_entry.id   AF-A0A2V7H717-F1
#
_cell.length_a   1.000
_cell.length_b   1.000
_cell.length_c   1.000
_cell.angle_alpha   90.00
_cell.angle_beta   90.00
_cell.angle_gamma   90.00
#
_symmetry.space_group_name_H-M   'P 1'
#
loop_
_entity.id
_entity.type
_entity.pdbx_description
1 polymer ?
#
loop_
_entity_poly.entity_id
_entity_poly.type
_entity_poly.pdbx_seq_one_letter_code
_entity_poly.pdbx_strand_id
1 'polypeptide(L)'
;MGRTRRHISANEAVAYSSNSVSPARGTVSRWRLVAAGDLCNARVSQRQPFDEDLVALVRSADVSMANLEAPIANSEEPSIKSGPSLNLTAEQATVLVGAGFRVFGLANNHVFDQGLGGLSSTLAFLRSAAIHTVRRYRPPALCSGAPGGPQDR
;
A
#
# COMPACT_ATOMS: atom_id res chain seq x y z
N MET A 1 7.12 -35.26 35.78
CA MET A 1 5.89 -34.64 35.23
C MET A 1 6.28 -33.37 34.48
N GLY A 2 6.49 -33.45 33.17
CA GLY A 2 6.98 -32.32 32.36
C GLY A 2 5.88 -31.31 32.07
N ARG A 3 6.14 -30.01 32.32
CA ARG A 3 5.28 -28.90 31.89
C ARG A 3 5.59 -28.60 30.42
N THR A 4 4.73 -29.04 29.52
CA THR A 4 4.80 -28.67 28.11
C THR A 4 4.45 -27.19 27.96
N ARG A 5 5.45 -26.33 27.70
CA ARG A 5 5.22 -24.96 27.24
C ARG A 5 4.67 -25.05 25.82
N ARG A 6 3.41 -24.67 25.62
CA ARG A 6 2.88 -24.46 24.26
C ARG A 6 3.57 -23.24 23.68
N HIS A 7 4.26 -23.43 22.57
CA HIS A 7 4.83 -22.37 21.76
C HIS A 7 3.66 -21.67 21.06
N ILE A 8 3.30 -20.46 21.51
CA ILE A 8 2.34 -19.62 20.79
C ILE A 8 3.16 -18.90 19.72
N SER A 9 2.85 -19.14 18.45
CA SER A 9 3.49 -18.40 17.34
C SER A 9 2.96 -16.97 17.34
N ALA A 10 3.82 -16.00 17.03
CA ALA A 10 3.52 -14.56 17.12
C ALA A 10 2.45 -14.05 16.12
N ASN A 11 1.75 -14.93 15.42
CA ASN A 11 0.82 -14.58 14.33
C ASN A 11 -0.65 -14.96 14.60
N GLU A 12 -1.01 -15.35 15.83
CA GLU A 12 -2.44 -15.47 16.18
C GLU A 12 -3.07 -14.09 16.31
N ALA A 13 -3.96 -13.76 15.38
CA ALA A 13 -4.89 -12.65 15.53
C ALA A 13 -5.81 -12.94 16.74
N VAL A 14 -5.53 -12.29 17.87
CA VAL A 14 -6.40 -12.34 19.04
C VAL A 14 -7.67 -11.54 18.72
N ALA A 15 -8.75 -12.26 18.41
CA ALA A 15 -10.09 -11.66 18.42
C ALA A 15 -10.42 -11.31 19.88
N TYR A 16 -10.57 -10.01 20.18
CA TYR A 16 -11.08 -9.56 21.47
C TYR A 16 -12.54 -10.03 21.64
N SER A 17 -12.71 -11.21 22.23
CA SER A 17 -13.99 -11.81 22.58
C SER A 17 -14.41 -11.33 23.98
N SER A 18 -14.78 -10.06 24.13
CA SER A 18 -15.40 -9.61 25.40
C SER A 18 -16.76 -8.94 25.27
N ASN A 19 -17.29 -8.75 24.06
CA ASN A 19 -18.70 -8.39 23.88
C ASN A 19 -19.36 -9.41 22.96
N SER A 20 -20.19 -10.29 23.53
CA SER A 20 -21.11 -11.12 22.75
C SER A 20 -22.15 -10.22 22.10
N VAL A 21 -21.85 -9.71 20.91
CA VAL A 21 -22.87 -9.10 20.06
C VAL A 21 -23.83 -10.21 19.68
N SER A 22 -25.09 -10.11 20.11
CA SER A 22 -26.14 -11.04 19.67
C SER A 22 -26.14 -11.06 18.14
N PRO A 23 -26.04 -12.22 17.48
CA PRO A 23 -26.02 -12.26 16.03
C PRO A 23 -27.31 -11.63 15.52
N ALA A 24 -27.19 -10.62 14.65
CA ALA A 24 -28.34 -10.05 13.98
C ALA A 24 -29.12 -11.17 13.29
N ARG A 25 -30.45 -11.20 13.42
CA ARG A 25 -31.27 -12.18 12.69
C ARG A 25 -31.11 -11.93 11.18
N GLY A 26 -30.43 -12.84 10.48
CA GLY A 26 -30.14 -12.75 9.05
C GLY A 26 -28.90 -13.53 8.64
N THR A 27 -28.62 -13.59 7.33
CA THR A 27 -27.38 -14.19 6.81
C THR A 27 -26.18 -13.32 7.22
N VAL A 28 -25.23 -13.90 7.94
CA VAL A 28 -23.97 -13.23 8.31
C VAL A 28 -22.95 -13.45 7.20
N SER A 29 -22.53 -12.36 6.54
CA SER A 29 -21.39 -12.40 5.61
C SER A 29 -20.09 -12.25 6.41
N ARG A 30 -19.18 -13.23 6.30
CA ARG A 30 -17.84 -13.16 6.88
C ARG A 30 -16.90 -12.47 5.89
N TRP A 31 -16.15 -11.48 6.36
CA TRP A 31 -15.13 -10.79 5.59
C TRP A 31 -13.75 -11.02 6.22
N ARG A 32 -12.71 -11.05 5.39
CA ARG A 32 -11.30 -11.07 5.78
C ARG A 32 -10.63 -9.76 5.35
N LEU A 33 -10.14 -9.02 6.34
CA LEU A 33 -9.26 -7.87 6.17
C LEU A 33 -7.83 -8.27 6.49
N VAL A 34 -6.89 -7.98 5.59
CA VAL A 34 -5.45 -8.02 5.86
C VAL A 34 -4.91 -6.60 5.78
N ALA A 35 -4.23 -6.16 6.83
CA ALA A 35 -3.60 -4.85 6.90
C ALA A 35 -2.14 -5.00 7.33
N ALA A 36 -1.24 -4.30 6.64
CA ALA A 36 0.16 -4.20 6.99
C ALA A 36 0.56 -2.74 7.23
N GLY A 37 1.66 -2.54 7.94
CA GLY A 37 2.29 -1.23 8.11
C GLY A 37 3.09 -0.83 6.86
N ASP A 38 4.27 -0.30 7.10
CA ASP A 38 5.11 0.33 6.08
C ASP A 38 5.79 -0.72 5.20
N LEU A 39 5.47 -0.70 3.91
CA LEU A 39 6.18 -1.44 2.89
C LEU A 39 7.21 -0.54 2.22
N CYS A 40 8.49 -0.89 2.41
CA CYS A 40 9.62 -0.15 1.87
C CYS A 40 10.84 -1.06 1.70
N ASN A 41 11.37 -1.14 0.48
CA ASN A 41 12.66 -1.76 0.17
C ASN A 41 13.62 -0.77 -0.54
N ALA A 42 13.39 0.54 -0.38
CA ALA A 42 14.15 1.60 -1.04
C ALA A 42 15.67 1.54 -0.80
N ARG A 43 16.09 1.10 0.39
CA ARG A 43 17.52 1.04 0.76
C ARG A 43 18.23 -0.23 0.29
N VAL A 44 17.50 -1.34 0.21
CA VAL A 44 18.06 -2.66 -0.12
C VAL A 44 17.06 -3.38 -1.00
N SER A 45 17.41 -3.57 -2.27
CA SER A 45 16.59 -4.34 -3.20
C SER A 45 16.52 -5.79 -2.77
N GLN A 46 15.31 -6.26 -2.48
CA GLN A 46 15.01 -7.65 -2.18
C GLN A 46 14.18 -8.23 -3.33
N ARG A 47 14.64 -9.33 -3.94
CA ARG A 47 13.92 -9.97 -5.06
C ARG A 47 12.64 -10.66 -4.60
N GLN A 48 12.66 -11.23 -3.40
CA GLN A 48 11.53 -11.94 -2.80
C GLN A 48 11.48 -11.62 -1.29
N PRO A 49 10.95 -10.44 -0.91
CA PRO A 49 10.87 -10.02 0.48
C PRO A 49 9.76 -10.73 1.28
N PHE A 50 8.88 -11.47 0.60
CA PHE A 50 7.72 -12.14 1.20
C PHE A 50 7.77 -13.63 0.89
N ASP A 51 7.49 -14.46 1.89
CA ASP A 51 7.28 -15.89 1.71
C ASP A 51 5.91 -16.18 1.06
N GLU A 52 5.77 -17.40 0.54
CA GLU A 52 4.57 -17.84 -0.18
C GLU A 52 3.31 -17.85 0.69
N ASP A 53 3.44 -18.16 1.99
CA ASP A 53 2.31 -18.22 2.92
C ASP A 53 1.74 -16.83 3.18
N LEU A 54 2.59 -15.82 3.34
CA LEU A 54 2.18 -14.42 3.46
C LEU A 54 1.47 -13.94 2.19
N VAL A 55 2.03 -14.23 1.02
CA VAL A 55 1.43 -13.86 -0.27
C VAL A 55 0.05 -14.53 -0.43
N ALA A 56 -0.06 -15.82 -0.08
CA ALA A 56 -1.34 -16.54 -0.12
C ALA A 56 -2.36 -15.92 0.86
N LEU A 57 -1.93 -15.57 2.07
CA LEU A 57 -2.78 -14.90 3.06
C LEU A 57 -3.33 -13.57 2.55
N VAL A 58 -2.46 -12.70 2.03
CA VAL A 58 -2.82 -11.38 1.49
C VAL A 58 -3.79 -11.52 0.31
N ARG A 59 -3.51 -12.44 -0.62
CA ARG A 59 -4.36 -12.68 -1.80
C ARG A 59 -5.71 -13.31 -1.47
N SER A 60 -5.83 -14.01 -0.35
CA SER A 60 -7.08 -14.61 0.12
C SER A 60 -8.03 -13.64 0.82
N ALA A 61 -7.61 -12.39 1.04
CA ALA A 61 -8.41 -11.39 1.74
C ALA A 61 -9.44 -10.74 0.82
N ASP A 62 -10.62 -10.45 1.35
CA ASP A 62 -11.62 -9.64 0.64
C ASP A 62 -11.14 -8.18 0.51
N VAL A 63 -10.39 -7.72 1.52
CA VAL A 63 -9.71 -6.42 1.51
C VAL A 63 -8.27 -6.60 2.00
N SER A 64 -7.30 -6.16 1.21
CA SER A 64 -5.89 -6.14 1.58
C SER A 64 -5.31 -4.73 1.44
N MET A 65 -4.68 -4.23 2.49
CA MET A 65 -4.07 -2.90 2.48
C MET A 65 -2.72 -2.79 3.19
N ALA A 66 -1.89 -1.85 2.75
CA ALA A 66 -0.61 -1.53 3.38
C ALA A 66 -0.29 -0.04 3.24
N ASN A 67 0.67 0.47 4.00
CA ASN A 67 1.24 1.80 3.76
C ASN A 67 2.42 1.68 2.79
N LEU A 68 2.43 2.45 1.69
CA LEU A 68 3.58 2.51 0.79
C LEU A 68 4.46 3.67 1.20
N GLU A 69 5.56 3.35 1.87
CA GLU A 69 6.31 4.37 2.61
C GLU A 69 7.17 5.27 1.73
N ALA A 70 7.59 4.80 0.56
CA ALA A 70 8.47 5.58 -0.32
C ALA A 70 7.79 5.90 -1.66
N PRO A 71 8.07 7.07 -2.26
CA PRO A 71 7.55 7.40 -3.59
C PRO A 71 8.21 6.52 -4.64
N ILE A 72 7.52 6.31 -5.75
CA ILE A 72 8.00 5.58 -6.93
C ILE A 72 8.33 6.60 -8.02
N ALA A 73 9.61 6.91 -8.21
CA ALA A 73 10.07 7.88 -9.21
C ALA A 73 11.24 7.34 -10.05
N ASN A 74 11.18 7.56 -11.37
CA ASN A 74 12.25 7.21 -12.30
C ASN A 74 13.39 8.24 -12.31
N SER A 75 13.06 9.51 -12.07
CA SER A 75 14.01 10.61 -11.88
C SER A 75 13.90 11.10 -10.44
N GLU A 76 15.02 11.13 -9.74
CA GLU A 76 15.07 11.63 -8.37
C GLU A 76 15.17 13.16 -8.37
N GLU A 77 14.24 13.79 -7.65
CA GLU A 77 14.20 15.23 -7.42
C GLU A 77 13.95 15.45 -5.92
N PRO A 78 14.98 15.22 -5.08
CA PRO A 78 14.80 15.19 -3.64
C PRO A 78 14.29 16.52 -3.09
N SER A 79 13.23 16.46 -2.28
CA SER A 79 12.77 17.62 -1.53
C SER A 79 13.75 18.01 -0.42
N ILE A 80 13.84 19.30 -0.11
CA ILE A 80 14.65 19.78 1.02
C ILE A 80 13.94 19.38 2.31
N LYS A 81 14.50 18.39 3.02
CA LYS A 81 14.00 17.89 4.30
C LYS A 81 15.14 17.44 5.21
N SER A 82 14.84 17.28 6.49
CA SER A 82 15.72 16.62 7.44
C SER A 82 15.60 15.09 7.31
N GLY A 83 16.73 14.39 7.31
CA GLY A 83 16.80 12.93 7.19
C GLY A 83 16.93 12.42 5.75
N PRO A 84 17.02 11.10 5.55
CA PRO A 84 17.23 10.53 4.23
C PRO A 84 15.99 10.72 3.34
N SER A 85 16.25 11.07 2.08
CA SER A 85 15.25 10.98 1.01
C SER A 85 15.12 9.54 0.55
N LEU A 86 13.89 9.04 0.45
CA LEU A 86 13.57 7.70 -0.05
C LEU A 86 13.03 7.77 -1.49
N ASN A 87 13.30 6.71 -2.24
CA ASN A 87 12.74 6.48 -3.56
C ASN A 87 12.69 4.97 -3.84
N LEU A 88 11.63 4.53 -4.51
CA LEU A 88 11.50 3.19 -5.07
C LEU A 88 11.67 3.28 -6.58
N THR A 89 12.47 2.38 -7.14
CA THR A 89 12.41 2.12 -8.57
C THR A 89 11.11 1.39 -8.94
N ALA A 90 10.73 1.43 -10.21
CA ALA A 90 9.58 0.66 -10.70
C ALA A 90 9.74 -0.85 -10.46
N GLU A 91 10.97 -1.38 -10.51
CA GLU A 91 11.26 -2.79 -10.22
C GLU A 91 11.02 -3.12 -8.74
N GLN A 92 11.56 -2.31 -7.83
CA GLN A 92 11.37 -2.46 -6.38
C GLN A 92 9.88 -2.38 -6.02
N ALA A 93 9.17 -1.40 -6.59
CA ALA A 93 7.74 -1.25 -6.42
C ALA A 93 6.96 -2.47 -6.95
N THR A 94 7.34 -3.00 -8.11
CA THR A 94 6.72 -4.20 -8.71
C THR A 94 6.83 -5.40 -7.76
N VAL A 95 7.98 -5.59 -7.11
CA VAL A 95 8.16 -6.65 -6.11
C VAL A 95 7.22 -6.45 -4.91
N LEU A 96 7.11 -5.23 -4.39
CA LEU A 96 6.26 -4.93 -3.24
C LEU A 96 4.76 -5.13 -3.55
N VAL A 97 4.28 -4.61 -4.68
CA VAL A 97 2.87 -4.74 -5.06
C VAL A 97 2.51 -6.18 -5.46
N GLY A 98 3.50 -6.98 -5.88
CA GLY A 98 3.34 -8.40 -6.20
C GLY A 98 2.82 -9.27 -5.05
N ALA A 99 2.92 -8.79 -3.81
CA ALA A 99 2.37 -9.44 -2.62
C ALA A 99 0.84 -9.58 -2.65
N GLY A 100 0.14 -8.76 -3.43
CA GLY A 100 -1.32 -8.82 -3.59
C GLY A 100 -2.12 -7.83 -2.74
N PHE A 101 -1.46 -6.81 -2.15
CA PHE A 101 -2.16 -5.68 -1.53
C PHE A 101 -2.91 -4.88 -2.58
N ARG A 102 -4.20 -4.61 -2.35
CA ARG A 102 -5.09 -3.92 -3.31
C ARG A 102 -5.34 -2.46 -2.97
N VAL A 103 -4.93 -2.02 -1.78
CA VAL A 103 -5.05 -0.64 -1.32
C VAL A 103 -3.74 -0.19 -0.67
N PHE A 104 -3.20 0.94 -1.13
CA PHE A 104 -2.06 1.58 -0.48
C PHE A 104 -2.44 2.90 0.19
N GLY A 105 -2.07 3.06 1.46
CA GLY A 105 -1.98 4.35 2.11
C GLY A 105 -0.74 5.10 1.61
N LEU A 106 -0.90 6.39 1.32
CA LEU A 106 0.18 7.29 0.89
C LEU A 106 0.35 8.49 1.82
N ALA A 107 -0.42 8.56 2.92
CA ALA A 107 -0.37 9.69 3.85
C ALA A 107 0.76 9.50 4.89
N ASN A 108 1.98 9.26 4.42
CA ASN A 108 3.18 9.11 5.24
C ASN A 108 4.15 10.29 5.06
N ASN A 109 5.18 10.34 5.90
CA ASN A 109 6.14 11.44 5.95
C ASN A 109 7.17 11.41 4.80
N HIS A 110 7.16 10.38 3.97
CA HIS A 110 8.11 10.18 2.88
C HIS A 110 7.47 10.32 1.48
N VAL A 111 6.14 10.43 1.39
CA VAL A 111 5.41 10.52 0.10
C VAL A 111 5.86 11.68 -0.80
N PHE A 112 6.41 12.75 -0.22
CA PHE A 112 6.92 13.93 -0.92
C PHE A 112 8.45 13.97 -1.00
N ASP A 113 9.15 12.89 -0.69
CA ASP A 113 10.61 12.85 -0.71
C ASP A 113 11.19 13.19 -2.08
N GLN A 114 10.46 12.88 -3.16
CA GLN A 114 10.77 13.26 -4.54
C GLN A 114 9.83 14.36 -5.08
N GLY A 115 9.31 15.20 -4.19
CA GLY A 115 8.39 16.28 -4.49
C GLY A 115 7.04 15.85 -5.10
N LEU A 116 6.36 16.80 -5.75
CA LEU A 116 5.08 16.54 -6.42
C LEU A 116 5.23 15.61 -7.65
N GLY A 117 6.41 15.62 -8.29
CA GLY A 117 6.74 14.72 -9.39
C GLY A 117 6.75 13.26 -8.94
N GLY A 118 7.41 12.97 -7.82
CA GLY A 118 7.43 11.65 -7.19
C GLY A 118 6.04 11.13 -6.82
N LEU A 119 5.21 11.97 -6.17
CA LEU A 119 3.83 11.59 -5.87
C LEU A 119 3.03 11.32 -7.16
N SER A 120 3.17 12.16 -8.18
CA SER A 120 2.45 11.99 -9.45
C SER A 120 2.83 10.67 -10.15
N SER A 121 4.13 10.36 -10.17
CA SER A 121 4.66 9.08 -10.70
C SER A 121 4.15 7.89 -9.88
N THR A 122 4.17 7.98 -8.55
CA THR A 122 3.63 6.95 -7.64
C THR A 122 2.16 6.65 -7.93
N LEU A 123 1.34 7.70 -8.09
CA LEU A 123 -0.08 7.56 -8.41
C LEU A 123 -0.31 6.98 -9.80
N ALA A 124 0.53 7.31 -10.78
CA ALA A 124 0.46 6.74 -12.12
C ALA A 124 0.80 5.24 -12.10
N PHE A 125 1.88 4.86 -11.41
CA PHE A 125 2.30 3.46 -11.25
C PHE A 125 1.19 2.63 -10.61
N LEU A 126 0.70 3.04 -9.43
CA LEU A 126 -0.33 2.27 -8.70
C LEU A 126 -1.65 2.16 -9.48
N ARG A 127 -2.02 3.22 -10.21
CA ARG A 127 -3.20 3.19 -11.10
C ARG A 127 -3.01 2.21 -12.25
N SER A 128 -1.83 2.19 -12.87
CA SER A 128 -1.52 1.25 -13.97
C SER A 128 -1.55 -0.21 -13.50
N ALA A 129 -1.22 -0.44 -12.23
CA ALA A 129 -1.32 -1.74 -11.57
C ALA A 129 -2.73 -2.07 -11.01
N ALA A 130 -3.73 -1.23 -11.28
CA ALA A 130 -5.10 -1.35 -10.76
C ALA A 130 -5.19 -1.41 -9.22
N ILE A 131 -4.33 -0.67 -8.54
CA ILE A 131 -4.27 -0.59 -7.08
C ILE A 131 -4.92 0.71 -6.60
N HIS A 132 -5.77 0.60 -5.57
CA HIS A 132 -6.42 1.76 -4.97
C HIS A 132 -5.48 2.49 -4.02
N THR A 133 -5.70 3.79 -3.85
CA THR A 133 -4.88 4.62 -2.96
C THR A 133 -5.74 5.40 -1.98
N VAL A 134 -5.37 5.39 -0.70
CA VAL A 134 -5.90 6.30 0.32
C VAL A 134 -4.88 7.42 0.53
N ARG A 135 -5.31 8.67 0.33
CA ARG A 135 -4.42 9.84 0.35
C ARG A 135 -5.17 11.11 0.73
N ARG A 136 -4.45 12.04 1.37
CA ARG A 136 -4.96 13.39 1.67
C ARG A 136 -4.85 14.34 0.48
N TYR A 137 -3.75 14.26 -0.28
CA TYR A 137 -3.51 15.14 -1.42
C TYR A 137 -4.29 14.68 -2.65
N ARG A 138 -5.03 15.59 -3.28
CA ARG A 138 -5.63 15.41 -4.61
C ARG A 138 -4.86 16.24 -5.62
N PRO A 139 -4.14 15.61 -6.59
CA PRO A 139 -3.54 16.41 -7.65
C PRO A 139 -4.67 17.15 -8.38
N PRO A 140 -4.42 18.39 -8.83
CA PRO A 140 -5.36 19.08 -9.71
C PRO A 140 -5.70 18.14 -10.86
N ALA A 141 -6.97 18.14 -11.28
CA ALA A 141 -7.39 17.32 -12.41
C ALA A 141 -6.42 17.60 -13.57
N LEU A 142 -5.72 16.57 -14.05
CA LEU A 142 -5.01 16.66 -15.31
C LEU A 142 -6.09 17.07 -16.31
N CYS A 143 -6.06 18.33 -16.73
CA CYS A 143 -6.90 18.78 -17.83
C CYS A 143 -6.44 17.95 -19.02
N SER A 144 -7.16 16.89 -19.35
CA SER A 144 -7.06 16.30 -20.67
C SER A 144 -7.35 17.43 -21.64
N GLY A 145 -6.33 17.86 -22.38
CA GLY A 145 -6.49 18.86 -23.41
C GLY A 145 -7.60 18.41 -24.36
N ALA A 146 -8.75 19.04 -24.27
CA ALA A 146 -9.68 19.05 -25.39
C ALA A 146 -8.97 19.76 -26.55
N PRO A 147 -8.99 19.21 -27.77
CA PRO A 147 -8.44 19.91 -28.91
C PRO A 147 -9.19 21.24 -29.06
N GLY A 148 -8.44 22.33 -29.15
CA GLY A 148 -8.99 23.65 -29.38
C GLY A 148 -9.93 23.62 -30.57
N GLY A 149 -11.21 23.92 -30.32
CA GLY A 149 -12.17 24.21 -31.37
C GLY A 149 -11.71 25.43 -32.18
N PRO A 150 -12.16 25.56 -33.44
CA PRO A 150 -11.66 26.57 -34.34
C PRO A 150 -11.92 27.97 -33.78
N GLN A 151 -10.86 28.77 -33.70
CA GLN A 151 -11.01 30.22 -33.57
C GLN A 151 -11.62 30.72 -34.87
N ASP A 152 -12.91 31.03 -34.81
CA ASP A 152 -13.64 31.67 -35.89
C ASP A 152 -13.95 33.11 -35.46
N ARG A 153 -13.36 34.04 -36.22
CA ARG A 153 -13.56 35.51 -36.31
C ARG A 153 -12.91 36.44 -35.28
#